data_AF-A0A7R9KAY9-F1
#
_entry.id   AF-A0A7R9KAY9-F1
#
_cell.length_a   1.000
_cell.length_b   1.000
_cell.length_c   1.000
_cell.angle_alpha   90.00
_cell.angle_beta   90.00
_cell.angle_gamma   90.00
#
_symmetry.space_group_name_H-M   'P 1'
#
loop_
_entity.id
_entity.type
_entity.pdbx_description
1 polymer ?
#
loop_
_entity_poly.entity_id
_entity_poly.type
_entity_poly.pdbx_seq_one_letter_code
_entity_poly.pdbx_strand_id
1 'polypeptide(L)'
;MYSEGLGDTPLQNMDSMARWTFMSCEHQLSSKGGKQILGYPDGRMFALIISEAAYTECFMALIPKFGNPPVVLVSAVGIPPNVDRMTGTPVSPSYIPDYRLPFSDHMDFWERMQNLITYFVNEFFYSYIYFPRMQEIANRHLGHEVTSLEELRRNISVILSSTVNGFDTPRPLMPNVIPVGGMHLKPAGPLPKNLKTFLDGAKNGAIFFALGSNLRSDQLEPEAQKALFEAFSELPQRILWKFETEDIKGKPDNVMISKWLPQSDVLGKIISSNNSLVIEICLKG
;
A
#
# COMPACT_ATOMS: atom_id res chain seq x y z
N MET A 1 0.08 0.35 -17.47
CA MET A 1 0.58 -0.88 -16.81
C MET A 1 -0.09 -1.16 -15.46
N TYR A 2 -1.09 -0.38 -15.01
CA TYR A 2 -1.84 -0.66 -13.78
C TYR A 2 -3.36 -0.84 -13.99
N SER A 3 -3.90 -0.62 -15.20
CA SER A 3 -5.33 -0.81 -15.50
C SER A 3 -5.73 -2.25 -15.87
N GLU A 4 -4.78 -3.18 -15.94
CA GLU A 4 -5.03 -4.60 -16.27
C GLU A 4 -4.65 -5.56 -15.11
N GLY A 5 -4.40 -5.03 -13.91
CA GLY A 5 -3.65 -5.77 -12.88
C GLY A 5 -4.48 -6.52 -11.83
N LEU A 6 -5.68 -6.04 -11.50
CA LEU A 6 -6.55 -6.71 -10.53
C LEU A 6 -7.63 -7.45 -11.32
N GLY A 7 -7.64 -8.77 -11.21
CA GLY A 7 -8.65 -9.58 -11.88
C GLY A 7 -9.99 -9.52 -11.15
N ASP A 8 -11.04 -9.86 -11.87
CA ASP A 8 -12.43 -9.82 -11.39
C ASP A 8 -12.70 -10.77 -10.21
N THR A 9 -11.77 -11.67 -9.90
CA THR A 9 -11.88 -12.65 -8.82
C THR A 9 -10.73 -12.58 -7.81
N PRO A 10 -10.95 -12.97 -6.55
CA PRO A 10 -9.89 -13.04 -5.53
C PRO A 10 -8.69 -13.89 -5.95
N LEU A 11 -8.92 -14.95 -6.74
CA LEU A 11 -7.88 -15.84 -7.23
C LEU A 11 -6.99 -15.15 -8.27
N GLN A 12 -7.58 -14.42 -9.22
CA GLN A 12 -6.80 -13.64 -10.19
C GLN A 12 -6.03 -12.53 -9.49
N ASN A 13 -6.62 -11.84 -8.51
CA ASN A 13 -5.90 -10.86 -7.68
C ASN A 13 -4.70 -11.47 -6.97
N MET A 14 -4.86 -12.67 -6.41
CA MET A 14 -3.76 -13.40 -5.78
C MET A 14 -2.62 -13.70 -6.76
N ASP A 15 -2.97 -14.23 -7.93
CA ASP A 15 -2.01 -14.61 -8.96
C ASP A 15 -1.28 -13.39 -9.52
N SER A 16 -2.00 -12.30 -9.81
CA SER A 16 -1.42 -11.04 -10.25
C SER A 16 -0.45 -10.46 -9.22
N MET A 17 -0.84 -10.41 -7.93
CA MET A 17 0.04 -9.92 -6.86
C MET A 17 1.29 -10.79 -6.70
N ALA A 18 1.15 -12.11 -6.81
CA ALA A 18 2.29 -13.03 -6.74
C ALA A 18 3.25 -12.83 -7.91
N ARG A 19 2.76 -12.76 -9.15
CA ARG A 19 3.58 -12.48 -10.34
C ARG A 19 4.30 -11.15 -10.21
N TRP A 20 3.58 -10.09 -9.80
CA TRP A 20 4.16 -8.77 -9.56
C TRP A 20 5.29 -8.85 -8.53
N THR A 21 5.09 -9.61 -7.45
CA THR A 21 6.10 -9.80 -6.42
C THR A 21 7.34 -10.52 -6.94
N PHE A 22 7.16 -11.63 -7.67
CA PHE A 22 8.29 -12.38 -8.23
C PHE A 22 9.11 -11.50 -9.18
N MET A 23 8.42 -10.80 -10.09
CA MET A 23 9.05 -9.87 -11.03
C MET A 23 9.79 -8.74 -10.30
N SER A 24 9.18 -8.18 -9.25
CA SER A 24 9.78 -7.13 -8.44
C SER A 24 11.04 -7.63 -7.74
N CYS A 25 11.00 -8.81 -7.12
CA CYS A 25 12.16 -9.43 -6.49
C CYS A 25 13.31 -9.68 -7.47
N GLU A 26 13.03 -10.32 -8.61
CA GLU A 26 14.05 -10.57 -9.64
C GLU A 26 14.67 -9.25 -10.14
N HIS A 27 13.83 -8.25 -10.42
CA HIS A 27 14.29 -6.96 -10.92
C HIS A 27 15.11 -6.19 -9.88
N GLN A 28 14.66 -6.15 -8.63
CA GLN A 28 15.35 -5.42 -7.57
C GLN A 28 16.69 -6.08 -7.20
N LEU A 29 16.76 -7.42 -7.11
CA LEU A 29 18.03 -8.13 -6.87
C LEU A 29 19.01 -7.95 -8.04
N SER A 30 18.51 -7.89 -9.27
CA SER A 30 19.31 -7.65 -10.47
C SER A 30 19.68 -6.17 -10.69
N SER A 31 19.02 -5.25 -9.98
CA SER A 31 19.21 -3.81 -10.14
C SER A 31 20.60 -3.35 -9.68
N LYS A 32 20.96 -2.11 -10.02
CA LYS A 32 22.19 -1.47 -9.50
C LYS A 32 22.22 -1.46 -7.97
N GLY A 33 21.07 -1.19 -7.32
CA GLY A 33 20.94 -1.20 -5.87
C GLY A 33 21.12 -2.60 -5.28
N GLY A 34 20.47 -3.61 -5.88
CA GLY A 34 20.63 -5.02 -5.49
C GLY A 34 22.09 -5.47 -5.59
N LYS A 35 22.75 -5.22 -6.74
CA LYS A 35 24.17 -5.52 -6.93
C LYS A 35 25.08 -4.78 -5.95
N GLN A 36 24.75 -3.54 -5.59
CA GLN A 36 25.49 -2.80 -4.57
C GLN A 36 25.38 -3.47 -3.20
N ILE A 37 24.18 -3.91 -2.79
CA ILE A 37 23.95 -4.63 -1.54
C ILE A 37 24.71 -5.96 -1.53
N LEU A 38 24.64 -6.72 -2.64
CA LEU A 38 25.35 -7.99 -2.79
C LEU A 38 26.88 -7.82 -2.78
N GLY A 39 27.38 -6.71 -3.32
CA GLY A 39 28.79 -6.37 -3.39
C GLY A 39 29.39 -5.80 -2.09
N TYR A 40 28.62 -5.73 -0.99
CA TYR A 40 29.22 -5.39 0.30
C TYR A 40 30.28 -6.42 0.69
N PRO A 41 31.40 -5.97 1.30
CA PRO A 41 32.46 -6.86 1.75
C PRO A 41 31.91 -7.93 2.70
N ASP A 42 32.39 -9.17 2.54
CA ASP A 42 32.04 -10.23 3.46
C ASP A 42 32.54 -9.90 4.87
N GLY A 43 31.74 -10.23 5.88
CA GLY A 43 31.98 -9.85 7.27
C GLY A 43 31.51 -8.43 7.63
N ARG A 44 30.94 -7.65 6.69
CA ARG A 44 30.21 -6.43 7.05
C ARG A 44 28.96 -6.83 7.85
N MET A 45 28.90 -6.37 9.09
CA MET A 45 27.75 -6.57 9.96
C MET A 45 26.90 -5.31 10.02
N PHE A 46 25.59 -5.49 10.16
CA PHE A 46 24.66 -4.43 10.52
C PHE A 46 24.05 -4.72 11.89
N ALA A 47 23.58 -3.68 12.57
CA ALA A 47 22.91 -3.84 13.87
C ALA A 47 21.40 -4.13 13.73
N LEU A 48 20.81 -3.76 12.59
CA LEU A 48 19.37 -3.81 12.35
C LEU A 48 19.10 -3.81 10.84
N ILE A 49 18.11 -4.59 10.41
CA ILE A 49 17.51 -4.49 9.07
C ILE A 49 16.09 -3.98 9.22
N ILE A 50 15.74 -2.96 8.43
CA ILE A 50 14.36 -2.46 8.30
C ILE A 50 13.91 -2.75 6.87
N SER A 51 12.78 -3.43 6.71
CA SER A 51 12.21 -3.78 5.41
C SER A 51 10.69 -3.59 5.40
N GLU A 52 10.10 -3.43 4.21
CA GLU A 52 8.66 -3.61 4.05
C GLU A 52 8.26 -5.04 4.47
N ALA A 53 7.05 -5.21 5.01
CA ALA A 53 6.54 -6.48 5.51
C ALA A 53 5.78 -7.27 4.44
N ALA A 54 5.23 -6.58 3.45
CA ALA A 54 4.49 -7.18 2.36
C ALA A 54 5.41 -7.46 1.15
N TYR A 55 5.44 -8.73 0.71
CA TYR A 55 5.97 -9.12 -0.60
C TYR A 55 7.48 -8.87 -0.83
N THR A 56 8.30 -8.92 0.22
CA THR A 56 9.76 -8.69 0.18
C THR A 56 10.58 -9.88 0.71
N GLU A 57 10.00 -11.07 0.82
CA GLU A 57 10.59 -12.26 1.43
C GLU A 57 11.91 -12.66 0.76
N CYS A 58 12.09 -12.35 -0.53
CA CYS A 58 13.33 -12.64 -1.27
C CYS A 58 14.56 -11.93 -0.68
N PHE A 59 14.38 -10.78 -0.02
CA PHE A 59 15.47 -10.05 0.63
C PHE A 59 15.86 -10.61 1.99
N MET A 60 15.03 -11.47 2.61
CA MET A 60 15.37 -12.08 3.89
C MET A 60 16.64 -12.94 3.76
N ALA A 61 16.89 -13.54 2.60
CA ALA A 61 18.10 -14.29 2.34
C ALA A 61 19.40 -13.47 2.42
N LEU A 62 19.33 -12.14 2.53
CA LEU A 62 20.47 -11.27 2.85
C LEU A 62 20.81 -11.20 4.34
N ILE A 63 19.90 -11.61 5.23
CA ILE A 63 20.08 -11.54 6.69
C ILE A 63 21.39 -12.23 7.13
N PRO A 64 21.71 -13.46 6.69
CA PRO A 64 22.96 -14.13 7.07
C PRO A 64 24.22 -13.41 6.59
N LYS A 65 24.18 -12.82 5.38
CA LYS A 65 25.33 -12.07 4.82
C LYS A 65 25.75 -10.92 5.75
N PHE A 66 24.80 -10.36 6.49
CA PHE A 66 25.02 -9.21 7.37
C PHE A 66 25.16 -9.56 8.85
N GLY A 67 25.42 -10.84 9.17
CA GLY A 67 25.67 -11.29 10.54
C GLY A 67 24.40 -11.59 11.35
N ASN A 68 23.29 -11.89 10.68
CA ASN A 68 21.99 -12.19 11.31
C ASN A 68 21.46 -11.11 12.26
N PRO A 69 21.43 -9.83 11.86
CA PRO A 69 20.84 -8.79 12.71
C PRO A 69 19.34 -9.02 12.93
N PRO A 70 18.77 -8.47 14.02
CA PRO A 70 17.33 -8.41 14.17
C PRO A 70 16.69 -7.70 12.97
N VAL A 71 15.50 -8.17 12.59
CA VAL A 71 14.72 -7.59 11.49
C VAL A 71 13.47 -6.93 12.05
N VAL A 72 13.29 -5.66 11.70
CA VAL A 72 12.05 -4.92 11.92
C VAL A 72 11.36 -4.75 10.58
N LEU A 73 10.11 -5.19 10.50
CA LEU A 73 9.31 -5.01 9.30
C LEU A 73 8.35 -3.84 9.48
N VAL A 74 8.06 -3.13 8.39
CA VAL A 74 7.10 -2.03 8.36
C VAL A 74 6.04 -2.41 7.34
N SER A 75 4.76 -2.34 7.70
CA SER A 75 3.66 -2.59 6.77
C SER A 75 2.84 -1.33 6.53
N ALA A 76 2.87 -0.85 5.29
CA ALA A 76 2.11 0.33 4.88
C ALA A 76 0.59 0.05 4.68
N VAL A 77 0.20 -1.20 4.46
CA VAL A 77 -1.17 -1.61 4.08
C VAL A 77 -1.95 -2.18 5.29
N GLY A 78 -1.34 -2.20 6.47
CA GLY A 78 -1.93 -2.76 7.69
C GLY A 78 -1.36 -4.13 8.02
N ILE A 79 -2.19 -5.18 8.05
CA ILE A 79 -1.79 -6.54 8.43
C ILE A 79 -2.32 -7.53 7.38
N PRO A 80 -1.63 -7.68 6.24
CA PRO A 80 -1.99 -8.68 5.23
C PRO A 80 -1.73 -10.12 5.71
N PRO A 81 -2.30 -11.14 5.05
CA PRO A 81 -2.18 -12.54 5.48
C PRO A 81 -0.74 -13.06 5.61
N ASN A 82 0.21 -12.57 4.81
CA ASN A 82 1.61 -12.98 4.94
C ASN A 82 2.22 -12.48 6.26
N VAL A 83 1.86 -11.26 6.69
CA VAL A 83 2.26 -10.68 7.98
C VAL A 83 1.69 -11.49 9.14
N ASP A 84 0.42 -11.90 9.08
CA ASP A 84 -0.18 -12.75 10.11
C ASP A 84 0.59 -14.04 10.34
N ARG A 85 0.99 -14.69 9.24
CA ARG A 85 1.82 -15.88 9.34
C ARG A 85 3.16 -15.52 10.00
N MET A 86 3.83 -14.48 9.53
CA MET A 86 5.16 -14.05 10.02
C MET A 86 5.19 -13.79 11.53
N THR A 87 4.10 -13.29 12.09
CA THR A 87 3.99 -13.04 13.54
C THR A 87 3.37 -14.18 14.31
N GLY A 88 2.83 -15.20 13.64
CA GLY A 88 2.05 -16.27 14.27
C GLY A 88 0.71 -15.79 14.81
N THR A 89 0.16 -14.70 14.23
CA THR A 89 -1.13 -14.14 14.63
C THR A 89 -2.25 -15.12 14.24
N PRO A 90 -3.12 -15.52 15.18
CA PRO A 90 -4.26 -16.38 14.85
C PRO A 90 -5.28 -15.61 14.00
N VAL A 91 -5.68 -16.17 12.86
CA VAL A 91 -6.70 -15.59 11.98
C VAL A 91 -7.97 -16.43 12.04
N SER A 92 -9.12 -15.78 12.26
CA SER A 92 -10.42 -16.45 12.25
C SER A 92 -11.25 -15.98 11.06
N PRO A 93 -11.43 -16.80 10.02
CA PRO A 93 -12.18 -16.42 8.81
C PRO A 93 -13.69 -16.27 9.05
N SER A 94 -14.20 -16.49 10.27
CA SER A 94 -15.61 -16.26 10.60
C SER A 94 -15.95 -14.79 10.83
N TYR A 95 -14.97 -13.95 11.13
CA TYR A 95 -15.15 -12.51 11.37
C TYR A 95 -14.03 -11.63 10.82
N ILE A 96 -12.88 -12.20 10.44
CA ILE A 96 -11.81 -11.47 9.76
C ILE A 96 -11.95 -11.73 8.25
N PRO A 97 -12.46 -10.75 7.46
CA PRO A 97 -12.53 -10.88 6.02
C PRO A 97 -11.13 -10.83 5.40
N ASP A 98 -10.92 -11.60 4.32
CA ASP A 98 -9.78 -11.41 3.44
C ASP A 98 -9.91 -10.03 2.77
N TYR A 99 -8.82 -9.25 2.79
CA TYR A 99 -8.81 -7.87 2.29
C TYR A 99 -9.13 -7.74 0.79
N ARG A 100 -9.12 -8.84 0.03
CA ARG A 100 -9.49 -8.89 -1.40
C ARG A 100 -10.98 -9.11 -1.62
N LEU A 101 -11.72 -9.44 -0.57
CA LEU A 101 -13.17 -9.60 -0.62
C LEU A 101 -13.84 -8.28 -0.21
N PRO A 102 -15.02 -7.95 -0.78
CA PRO A 102 -15.76 -6.74 -0.45
C PRO A 102 -16.53 -6.88 0.87
N PHE A 103 -16.01 -7.62 1.83
CA PHE A 103 -16.69 -7.97 3.09
C PHE A 103 -16.19 -7.11 4.24
N SER A 104 -17.03 -6.98 5.26
CA SER A 104 -16.70 -6.35 6.54
C SER A 104 -16.54 -7.39 7.66
N ASP A 105 -16.33 -6.95 8.90
CA ASP A 105 -16.41 -7.81 10.08
C ASP A 105 -17.84 -8.30 10.37
N HIS A 106 -18.85 -7.69 9.73
CA HIS A 106 -20.21 -8.17 9.67
C HIS A 106 -20.45 -8.94 8.37
N MET A 107 -20.36 -10.27 8.47
CA MET A 107 -20.66 -11.21 7.39
C MET A 107 -21.83 -12.11 7.73
N ASP A 108 -22.69 -12.38 6.74
CA ASP A 108 -23.70 -13.43 6.81
C ASP A 108 -23.09 -14.84 6.66
N PHE A 109 -23.94 -15.87 6.66
CA PHE A 109 -23.45 -17.25 6.56
C PHE A 109 -22.71 -17.54 5.24
N TRP A 110 -23.19 -17.00 4.12
CA TRP A 110 -22.62 -17.27 2.81
C TRP A 110 -21.34 -16.47 2.58
N GLU A 111 -21.31 -15.22 3.03
CA GLU A 111 -20.09 -14.39 3.03
C GLU A 111 -19.00 -15.05 3.87
N ARG A 112 -19.33 -15.58 5.06
CA ARG A 112 -18.39 -16.35 5.90
C ARG A 112 -17.89 -17.61 5.20
N MET A 113 -18.77 -18.33 4.51
CA MET A 113 -18.40 -19.53 3.76
C MET A 113 -17.42 -19.19 2.62
N GLN A 114 -17.72 -18.13 1.86
CA GLN A 114 -16.83 -17.64 0.80
C GLN A 114 -15.48 -17.19 1.37
N ASN A 115 -15.49 -16.43 2.46
CA ASN A 115 -14.29 -15.99 3.15
C ASN A 115 -13.44 -17.16 3.66
N LEU A 116 -14.08 -18.20 4.22
CA LEU A 116 -13.41 -19.42 4.65
C LEU A 116 -12.74 -20.15 3.49
N ILE A 117 -13.42 -20.28 2.35
CA ILE A 117 -12.87 -20.88 1.14
C ILE A 117 -11.66 -20.08 0.65
N THR A 118 -11.80 -18.75 0.55
CA THR A 118 -10.71 -17.85 0.14
C THR A 118 -9.52 -17.95 1.08
N TYR A 119 -9.73 -18.03 2.39
CA TYR A 119 -8.68 -18.24 3.38
C TYR A 119 -7.90 -19.52 3.10
N PHE A 120 -8.56 -20.68 2.92
CA PHE A 120 -7.86 -21.93 2.64
C PHE A 120 -7.14 -21.94 1.29
N VAL A 121 -7.76 -21.35 0.26
CA VAL A 121 -7.11 -21.18 -1.05
C VAL A 121 -5.85 -20.33 -0.90
N ASN A 122 -5.88 -19.28 -0.09
CA ASN A 122 -4.73 -18.43 0.20
C ASN A 122 -3.64 -19.17 0.98
N GLU A 123 -4.00 -19.98 1.99
CA GLU A 123 -3.06 -20.85 2.73
C GLU A 123 -2.36 -21.84 1.79
N PHE A 124 -3.12 -22.48 0.91
CA PHE A 124 -2.59 -23.42 -0.06
C PHE A 124 -1.66 -22.72 -1.05
N PHE A 125 -2.13 -21.65 -1.70
CA PHE A 125 -1.35 -20.92 -2.68
C PHE A 125 -0.04 -20.40 -2.09
N TYR A 126 -0.11 -19.82 -0.90
CA TYR A 126 1.09 -19.26 -0.28
C TYR A 126 2.13 -20.34 0.03
N SER A 127 1.70 -21.43 0.66
CA SER A 127 2.59 -22.47 1.16
C SER A 127 3.21 -23.32 0.04
N TYR A 128 2.44 -23.59 -1.02
CA TYR A 128 2.84 -24.55 -2.07
C TYR A 128 3.28 -23.90 -3.38
N ILE A 129 2.93 -22.63 -3.62
CA ILE A 129 3.25 -21.95 -4.88
C ILE A 129 4.13 -20.74 -4.62
N TYR A 130 3.65 -19.80 -3.80
CA TYR A 130 4.33 -18.53 -3.61
C TYR A 130 5.68 -18.66 -2.89
N PHE A 131 5.66 -19.26 -1.71
CA PHE A 131 6.84 -19.30 -0.84
C PHE A 131 7.99 -20.15 -1.43
N PRO A 132 7.74 -21.35 -2.02
CA PRO A 132 8.77 -22.09 -2.73
C PRO A 132 9.38 -21.31 -3.90
N ARG A 133 8.57 -20.55 -4.64
CA ARG A 133 9.07 -19.72 -5.75
C ARG A 133 9.95 -18.57 -5.26
N MET A 134 9.61 -17.96 -4.12
CA MET A 134 10.45 -16.92 -3.50
C MET A 134 11.81 -17.49 -3.05
N GLN A 135 11.82 -18.69 -2.46
CA GLN A 135 13.05 -19.39 -2.11
C GLN A 135 13.92 -19.66 -3.35
N GLU A 136 13.32 -20.11 -4.45
CA GLU A 136 14.03 -20.35 -5.71
C GLU A 136 14.68 -19.07 -6.26
N ILE A 137 13.95 -17.94 -6.25
CA ILE A 137 14.47 -16.64 -6.69
C ILE A 137 15.65 -16.21 -5.81
N ALA A 138 15.55 -16.38 -4.49
CA ALA A 138 16.62 -16.07 -3.56
C ALA A 138 17.87 -16.93 -3.84
N ASN A 139 17.72 -18.26 -3.95
CA ASN A 139 18.80 -19.18 -4.30
C ASN A 139 19.49 -18.80 -5.62
N ARG A 140 18.73 -18.37 -6.62
CA ARG A 140 19.30 -18.01 -7.94
C ARG A 140 20.20 -16.77 -7.87
N HIS A 141 19.84 -15.78 -7.06
CA HIS A 141 20.53 -14.49 -7.03
C HIS A 141 21.61 -14.39 -5.95
N LEU A 142 21.46 -15.11 -4.83
CA LEU A 142 22.33 -15.01 -3.67
C LEU A 142 23.33 -16.16 -3.54
N GLY A 143 23.24 -17.16 -4.42
CA GLY A 143 24.05 -18.37 -4.38
C GLY A 143 23.19 -19.59 -4.06
N HIS A 144 23.64 -20.76 -4.53
CA HIS A 144 22.93 -22.01 -4.29
C HIS A 144 22.92 -22.29 -2.79
N GLU A 145 21.73 -22.63 -2.26
CA GLU A 145 21.49 -23.03 -0.85
C GLU A 145 21.61 -21.91 0.19
N VAL A 146 20.98 -20.76 -0.05
CA VAL A 146 20.74 -19.81 1.05
C VAL A 146 19.84 -20.44 2.11
N THR A 147 20.02 -20.02 3.37
CA THR A 147 19.16 -20.41 4.50
C THR A 147 17.69 -20.31 4.12
N SER A 148 16.89 -21.28 4.57
CA SER A 148 15.48 -21.31 4.22
C SER A 148 14.79 -20.01 4.67
N LEU A 149 13.96 -19.42 3.80
CA LEU A 149 13.21 -18.21 4.11
C LEU A 149 12.31 -18.43 5.34
N GLU A 150 11.85 -19.66 5.58
CA GLU A 150 11.03 -20.02 6.73
C GLU A 150 11.81 -19.94 8.05
N GLU A 151 13.09 -20.33 8.04
CA GLU A 151 13.97 -20.19 9.19
C GLU A 151 14.30 -18.70 9.43
N LEU A 152 14.62 -17.97 8.37
CA LEU A 152 14.95 -16.54 8.44
C LEU A 152 13.79 -15.69 8.95
N ARG A 153 12.56 -16.09 8.64
CA ARG A 153 11.34 -15.49 9.18
C ARG A 153 11.29 -15.51 10.71
N ARG A 154 11.87 -16.53 11.35
CA ARG A 154 11.91 -16.61 12.82
C ARG A 154 12.79 -15.52 13.45
N ASN A 155 13.64 -14.88 12.65
CA ASN A 155 14.49 -13.77 13.09
C ASN A 155 13.77 -12.40 13.04
N ILE A 156 12.51 -12.36 12.62
CA ILE A 156 11.69 -11.16 12.64
C ILE A 156 11.35 -10.83 14.09
N SER A 157 11.85 -9.69 14.55
CA SER A 157 11.69 -9.27 15.95
C SER A 157 10.38 -8.53 16.17
N VAL A 158 10.05 -7.59 15.27
CA VAL A 158 8.89 -6.70 15.39
C VAL A 158 8.36 -6.36 14.00
N ILE A 159 7.04 -6.20 13.89
CA ILE A 159 6.36 -5.63 12.74
C ILE A 159 5.64 -4.35 13.18
N LEU A 160 6.00 -3.24 12.54
CA LEU A 160 5.36 -1.93 12.67
C LEU A 160 4.25 -1.84 11.63
N SER A 161 3.00 -1.93 12.06
CA SER A 161 1.85 -1.95 11.15
C SER A 161 1.18 -0.59 11.08
N SER A 162 0.85 -0.11 9.90
CA SER A 162 0.08 1.13 9.69
C SER A 162 -1.42 0.93 9.98
N THR A 163 -1.73 0.46 11.19
CA THR A 163 -3.10 0.31 11.72
C THR A 163 -3.35 1.28 12.87
N VAL A 164 -4.62 1.64 13.06
CA VAL A 164 -5.14 2.47 14.14
C VAL A 164 -6.29 1.72 14.83
N ASN A 165 -6.10 1.46 16.12
CA ASN A 165 -7.13 0.82 16.94
C ASN A 165 -8.45 1.61 16.88
N GLY A 166 -9.54 0.91 16.56
CA GLY A 166 -10.88 1.50 16.43
C GLY A 166 -11.27 1.94 15.01
N PHE A 167 -10.31 2.01 14.08
CA PHE A 167 -10.60 2.22 12.64
C PHE A 167 -10.43 0.94 11.82
N ASP A 168 -9.50 0.07 12.20
CA ASP A 168 -9.27 -1.22 11.53
C ASP A 168 -10.19 -2.34 12.03
N THR A 169 -10.34 -3.37 11.19
CA THR A 169 -11.06 -4.61 11.51
C THR A 169 -10.59 -5.20 12.85
N PRO A 170 -11.51 -5.50 13.79
CA PRO A 170 -11.17 -6.13 15.05
C PRO A 170 -10.45 -7.46 14.83
N ARG A 171 -9.24 -7.60 15.37
CA ARG A 171 -8.43 -8.81 15.24
C ARG A 171 -7.46 -8.98 16.41
N PRO A 172 -7.06 -10.21 16.74
CA PRO A 172 -5.97 -10.43 17.69
C PRO A 172 -4.66 -9.88 17.11
N LEU A 173 -3.86 -9.26 17.97
CA LEU A 173 -2.51 -8.81 17.64
C LEU A 173 -1.52 -9.49 18.56
N MET A 174 -0.48 -10.08 17.98
CA MET A 174 0.63 -10.62 18.75
C MET A 174 1.49 -9.48 19.32
N PRO A 175 2.19 -9.66 20.46
CA PRO A 175 2.99 -8.60 21.07
C PRO A 175 4.12 -8.04 20.18
N ASN A 176 4.55 -8.81 19.17
CA ASN A 176 5.52 -8.37 18.17
C ASN A 176 4.91 -7.58 17.01
N VAL A 177 3.60 -7.32 17.02
CA VAL A 177 2.91 -6.44 16.06
C VAL A 177 2.55 -5.14 16.76
N ILE A 178 3.19 -4.04 16.36
CA ILE A 178 3.01 -2.73 16.97
C ILE A 178 2.23 -1.83 16.00
N PRO A 179 0.97 -1.47 16.33
CA PRO A 179 0.21 -0.48 15.56
C PRO A 179 0.89 0.89 15.66
N VAL A 180 1.19 1.46 14.51
CA VAL A 180 1.88 2.75 14.37
C VAL A 180 1.24 3.61 13.27
N GLY A 181 -0.08 3.45 13.08
CA GLY A 181 -0.85 4.23 12.11
C GLY A 181 -0.57 5.72 12.27
N GLY A 182 -0.25 6.37 11.15
CA GLY A 182 0.07 7.79 11.12
C GLY A 182 1.48 8.18 11.58
N MET A 183 2.43 7.25 11.77
CA MET A 183 3.83 7.59 12.14
C MET A 183 4.50 8.55 11.14
N HIS A 184 4.09 8.51 9.86
CA HIS A 184 4.61 9.36 8.81
C HIS A 184 3.98 10.77 8.80
N LEU A 185 2.91 11.00 9.57
CA LEU A 185 2.20 12.27 9.62
C LEU A 185 3.06 13.34 10.29
N LYS A 186 3.03 14.54 9.70
CA LYS A 186 3.69 15.74 10.23
C LYS A 186 2.65 16.86 10.29
N PRO A 187 2.82 17.83 11.21
CA PRO A 187 2.02 19.05 11.18
C PRO A 187 2.12 19.70 9.80
N ALA A 188 0.99 20.21 9.29
CA ALA A 188 0.92 20.83 7.98
C ALA A 188 1.89 22.01 7.89
N GLY A 189 2.74 21.99 6.88
CA GLY A 189 3.65 23.06 6.53
C GLY A 189 2.94 24.20 5.77
N PRO A 190 3.68 25.30 5.48
CA PRO A 190 3.15 26.38 4.68
C PRO A 190 2.94 25.95 3.22
N LEU A 191 1.78 26.26 2.67
CA LEU A 191 1.46 25.98 1.27
C LEU A 191 2.15 26.98 0.30
N PRO A 192 2.52 26.52 -0.91
CA PRO A 192 2.90 27.40 -2.00
C PRO A 192 1.87 28.50 -2.26
N LYS A 193 2.34 29.70 -2.66
CA LYS A 193 1.51 30.91 -2.76
C LYS A 193 0.28 30.73 -3.65
N ASN A 194 0.41 30.02 -4.76
CA ASN A 194 -0.70 29.71 -5.67
C ASN A 194 -1.78 28.85 -4.99
N LEU A 195 -1.37 27.75 -4.33
CA LEU A 195 -2.30 26.86 -3.62
C LEU A 195 -2.96 27.58 -2.45
N LYS A 196 -2.18 28.34 -1.68
CA LYS A 196 -2.69 29.15 -0.57
C LYS A 196 -3.74 30.15 -1.04
N THR A 197 -3.46 30.90 -2.11
CA THR A 197 -4.39 31.90 -2.67
C THR A 197 -5.67 31.25 -3.19
N PHE A 198 -5.55 30.08 -3.82
CA PHE A 198 -6.70 29.32 -4.28
C PHE A 198 -7.55 28.79 -3.13
N LEU A 199 -6.96 28.21 -2.10
CA LEU A 199 -7.71 27.68 -0.95
C LEU A 199 -8.27 28.78 -0.05
N ASP A 200 -7.54 29.87 0.19
CA ASP A 200 -8.03 30.99 1.00
C ASP A 200 -9.22 31.72 0.34
N GLY A 201 -9.34 31.67 -0.99
CA GLY A 201 -10.49 32.23 -1.70
C GLY A 201 -11.71 31.29 -1.79
N ALA A 202 -11.64 30.10 -1.19
CA ALA A 202 -12.70 29.09 -1.24
C ALA A 202 -13.83 29.38 -0.22
N LYS A 203 -14.69 30.35 -0.53
CA LYS A 203 -15.76 30.81 0.37
C LYS A 203 -16.72 29.70 0.82
N ASN A 204 -17.03 28.77 -0.06
CA ASN A 204 -17.96 27.65 0.19
C ASN A 204 -17.23 26.35 0.58
N GLY A 205 -15.94 26.43 0.91
CA GLY A 205 -15.10 25.27 1.15
C GLY A 205 -14.33 24.80 -0.07
N ALA A 206 -13.40 23.86 0.16
CA ALA A 206 -12.54 23.29 -0.86
C ALA A 206 -12.58 21.76 -0.81
N ILE A 207 -12.51 21.14 -1.99
CA ILE A 207 -12.43 19.69 -2.18
C ILE A 207 -11.04 19.37 -2.74
N PHE A 208 -10.37 18.37 -2.16
CA PHE A 208 -9.13 17.80 -2.70
C PHE A 208 -9.46 16.48 -3.38
N PHE A 209 -9.20 16.38 -4.69
CA PHE A 209 -9.49 15.19 -5.48
C PHE A 209 -8.20 14.60 -6.06
N ALA A 210 -7.98 13.30 -5.85
CA ALA A 210 -6.83 12.58 -6.36
C ALA A 210 -7.16 11.08 -6.51
N LEU A 211 -6.70 10.47 -7.61
CA LEU A 211 -6.89 9.04 -7.88
C LEU A 211 -5.74 8.16 -7.33
N GLY A 212 -4.88 8.74 -6.47
CA GLY A 212 -3.66 8.11 -6.00
C GLY A 212 -2.53 8.10 -7.02
N SER A 213 -1.57 7.20 -6.82
CA SER A 213 -0.39 7.02 -7.69
C SER A 213 -0.61 5.97 -8.78
N ASN A 214 -1.55 5.05 -8.59
CA ASN A 214 -1.73 3.88 -9.46
C ASN A 214 -2.61 4.19 -10.67
N LEU A 215 -3.64 5.03 -10.47
CA LEU A 215 -4.49 5.53 -11.54
C LEU A 215 -4.10 6.96 -11.87
N ARG A 216 -3.84 7.22 -13.14
CA ARG A 216 -3.55 8.57 -13.63
C ARG A 216 -4.83 9.23 -14.09
N SER A 217 -5.03 10.48 -13.68
CA SER A 217 -6.20 11.26 -14.07
C SER A 217 -6.20 11.58 -15.56
N ASP A 218 -5.02 11.75 -16.16
CA ASP A 218 -4.86 11.96 -17.61
C ASP A 218 -5.13 10.71 -18.46
N GLN A 219 -5.29 9.54 -17.85
CA GLN A 219 -5.62 8.28 -18.52
C GLN A 219 -7.09 7.89 -18.38
N LEU A 220 -7.90 8.67 -17.66
CA LEU A 220 -9.34 8.50 -17.65
C LEU A 220 -9.90 8.67 -19.07
N GLU A 221 -10.92 7.89 -19.41
CA GLU A 221 -11.65 8.06 -20.66
C GLU A 221 -12.21 9.48 -20.77
N PRO A 222 -12.21 10.10 -21.97
CA PRO A 222 -12.69 11.47 -22.16
C PRO A 222 -14.10 11.71 -21.58
N GLU A 223 -14.98 10.71 -21.70
CA GLU A 223 -16.34 10.73 -21.16
C GLU A 223 -16.35 10.81 -19.64
N ALA A 224 -15.49 10.05 -18.96
CA ALA A 224 -15.35 10.07 -17.50
C ALA A 224 -14.75 11.40 -17.01
N GLN A 225 -13.73 11.93 -17.70
CA GLN A 225 -13.17 13.25 -17.37
C GLN A 225 -14.21 14.36 -17.54
N LYS A 226 -14.98 14.31 -18.64
CA LYS A 226 -16.04 15.27 -18.91
C LYS A 226 -17.14 15.21 -17.85
N ALA A 227 -17.59 14.01 -17.48
CA ALA A 227 -18.59 13.83 -16.42
C ALA A 227 -18.10 14.38 -15.07
N LEU A 228 -16.82 14.17 -14.71
CA LEU A 228 -16.22 14.76 -13.52
C LEU A 228 -16.20 16.29 -13.60
N PHE A 229 -15.83 16.89 -14.74
CA PHE A 229 -15.85 18.34 -14.91
C PHE A 229 -17.27 18.93 -14.83
N GLU A 230 -18.25 18.27 -15.44
CA GLU A 230 -19.65 18.69 -15.35
C GLU A 230 -20.12 18.67 -13.89
N ALA A 231 -19.91 17.55 -13.18
CA ALA A 231 -20.24 17.44 -11.76
C ALA A 231 -19.50 18.48 -10.91
N PHE A 232 -18.21 18.69 -11.15
CA PHE A 232 -17.40 19.69 -10.46
C PHE A 232 -17.89 21.11 -10.71
N SER A 233 -18.39 21.42 -11.91
CA SER A 233 -18.89 22.75 -12.25
C SER A 233 -20.18 23.13 -11.50
N GLU A 234 -20.97 22.15 -11.09
CA GLU A 234 -22.20 22.36 -10.33
C GLU A 234 -21.94 22.60 -8.84
N LEU A 235 -20.73 22.30 -8.37
CA LEU A 235 -20.34 22.45 -6.97
C LEU A 235 -19.91 23.89 -6.64
N PRO A 236 -20.43 24.50 -5.55
CA PRO A 236 -20.02 25.83 -5.13
C PRO A 236 -18.59 25.88 -4.52
N GLN A 237 -18.00 24.72 -4.23
CA GLN A 237 -16.65 24.56 -3.68
C GLN A 237 -15.58 24.81 -4.75
N ARG A 238 -14.39 25.20 -4.28
CA ARG A 238 -13.17 25.13 -5.10
C ARG A 238 -12.61 23.73 -5.07
N ILE A 239 -12.17 23.22 -6.22
CA ILE A 239 -11.71 21.83 -6.35
C ILE A 239 -10.25 21.85 -6.74
N LEU A 240 -9.41 21.22 -5.93
CA LEU A 240 -8.00 21.01 -6.19
C LEU A 240 -7.78 19.57 -6.61
N TRP A 241 -7.46 19.35 -7.89
CA TRP A 241 -7.30 18.02 -8.48
C TRP A 241 -5.83 17.72 -8.78
N LYS A 242 -5.27 16.67 -8.17
CA LYS A 242 -3.99 16.08 -8.61
C LYS A 242 -4.14 15.51 -10.02
N PHE A 243 -3.48 16.12 -11.00
CA PHE A 243 -3.60 15.75 -12.42
C PHE A 243 -2.23 15.79 -13.10
N GLU A 244 -1.92 14.82 -13.95
CA GLU A 244 -0.57 14.60 -14.49
C GLU A 244 -0.13 15.62 -15.58
N THR A 245 -1.05 16.46 -16.04
CA THR A 245 -0.85 17.51 -17.06
C THR A 245 -0.91 18.91 -16.46
N GLU A 246 -0.38 19.90 -17.19
CA GLU A 246 -0.35 21.30 -16.76
C GLU A 246 -1.60 22.09 -17.18
N ASP A 247 -2.29 21.65 -18.23
CA ASP A 247 -3.53 22.25 -18.71
C ASP A 247 -4.47 21.19 -19.31
N ILE A 248 -5.77 21.46 -19.27
CA ILE A 248 -6.84 20.61 -19.81
C ILE A 248 -7.94 21.50 -20.38
N LYS A 249 -8.34 21.22 -21.63
CA LYS A 249 -9.49 21.88 -22.26
C LYS A 249 -10.79 21.52 -21.54
N GLY A 250 -11.64 22.52 -21.31
CA GLY A 250 -12.96 22.31 -20.70
C GLY A 250 -12.93 22.21 -19.17
N LYS A 251 -11.78 22.48 -18.53
CA LYS A 251 -11.67 22.55 -17.08
C LYS A 251 -12.52 23.73 -16.53
N PRO A 252 -13.46 23.50 -15.59
CA PRO A 252 -14.25 24.56 -14.97
C PRO A 252 -13.40 25.59 -14.21
N ASP A 253 -13.97 26.79 -13.98
CA ASP A 253 -13.30 27.89 -13.29
C ASP A 253 -13.04 27.62 -11.81
N ASN A 254 -13.90 26.83 -11.17
CA ASN A 254 -13.75 26.43 -9.77
C ASN A 254 -12.75 25.27 -9.58
N VAL A 255 -12.18 24.72 -10.66
CA VAL A 255 -11.20 23.63 -10.63
C VAL A 255 -9.78 24.15 -10.87
N MET A 256 -8.85 23.80 -9.98
CA MET A 256 -7.40 23.94 -10.16
C MET A 256 -6.79 22.55 -10.29
N ILE A 257 -5.97 22.34 -11.33
CA ILE A 257 -5.19 21.11 -11.48
C ILE A 257 -3.73 21.35 -11.12
N SER A 258 -3.07 20.32 -10.62
CA SER A 258 -1.61 20.34 -10.46
C SER A 258 -1.02 18.94 -10.47
N LYS A 259 0.16 18.82 -11.09
CA LYS A 259 0.93 17.57 -11.11
C LYS A 259 1.48 17.18 -9.76
N TRP A 260 1.83 18.16 -8.93
CA TRP A 260 2.39 17.92 -7.62
C TRP A 260 1.69 18.76 -6.57
N LEU A 261 1.10 18.08 -5.58
CA LEU A 261 0.42 18.69 -4.46
C LEU A 261 1.03 18.15 -3.16
N PRO A 262 1.40 19.02 -2.20
CA PRO A 262 1.81 18.56 -0.88
C PRO A 262 0.56 18.09 -0.13
N GLN A 263 0.15 16.84 -0.39
CA GLN A 263 -1.15 16.29 0.02
C GLN A 263 -1.43 16.48 1.52
N SER A 264 -0.48 16.13 2.40
CA SER A 264 -0.65 16.30 3.85
C SER A 264 -0.85 17.76 4.26
N ASP A 265 -0.15 18.70 3.63
CA ASP A 265 -0.26 20.13 3.93
C ASP A 265 -1.59 20.70 3.41
N VAL A 266 -2.01 20.27 2.22
CA VAL A 266 -3.30 20.65 1.61
C VAL A 266 -4.45 20.14 2.48
N LEU A 267 -4.44 18.85 2.83
CA LEU A 267 -5.45 18.25 3.69
C LEU A 267 -5.46 18.91 5.07
N GLY A 268 -4.30 19.12 5.69
CA GLY A 268 -4.21 19.82 6.97
C GLY A 268 -4.77 21.24 6.92
N LYS A 269 -4.50 22.00 5.85
CA LYS A 269 -5.09 23.33 5.63
C LYS A 269 -6.60 23.25 5.49
N ILE A 270 -7.12 22.34 4.66
CA ILE A 270 -8.56 22.20 4.44
C ILE A 270 -9.25 21.77 5.75
N ILE A 271 -8.76 20.75 6.44
CA ILE A 271 -9.36 20.28 7.71
C ILE A 271 -9.37 21.40 8.77
N SER A 272 -8.34 22.26 8.79
CA SER A 272 -8.27 23.36 9.75
C SER A 272 -9.21 24.54 9.46
N SER A 273 -9.82 24.63 8.27
CA SER A 273 -10.77 25.72 7.95
C SER A 273 -12.20 25.38 8.37
N ASN A 274 -12.90 26.34 8.97
CA ASN A 274 -14.25 26.20 9.53
C ASN A 274 -15.37 25.96 8.48
N ASN A 275 -15.06 25.79 7.19
CA ASN A 275 -16.04 25.71 6.10
C ASN A 275 -15.75 24.56 5.12
N SER A 276 -15.17 23.47 5.62
CA SER A 276 -14.52 22.47 4.78
C SER A 276 -15.33 21.20 4.61
N LEU A 277 -15.46 20.76 3.36
CA LEU A 277 -15.90 19.42 3.01
C LEU A 277 -14.72 18.70 2.36
N VAL A 278 -14.06 17.83 3.11
CA VAL A 278 -12.99 16.97 2.57
C VAL A 278 -13.65 15.71 2.02
N ILE A 279 -13.69 15.59 0.70
CA ILE A 279 -14.01 14.32 0.04
C ILE A 279 -12.74 13.82 -0.65
N GLU A 280 -12.01 12.95 0.02
CA GLU A 280 -10.95 12.18 -0.64
C GLU A 280 -11.60 10.99 -1.35
N ILE A 281 -11.86 11.13 -2.65
CA ILE A 281 -12.32 10.01 -3.48
C ILE A 281 -11.09 9.24 -3.95
N CYS A 282 -10.58 8.35 -3.11
CA CYS A 282 -9.67 7.31 -3.56
C CYS A 282 -10.52 6.21 -4.21
N LEU A 283 -10.64 6.23 -5.54
CA LEU A 283 -11.22 5.08 -6.25
C LEU A 283 -10.33 3.87 -5.95
N LYS A 284 -10.86 2.89 -5.21
CA LYS A 284 -10.28 1.55 -5.15
C LYS A 284 -10.41 0.97 -6.56
N GLY A 285 -9.33 1.07 -7.34
CA GLY A 285 -9.12 0.24 -8.51
C GLY A 285 -8.76 -1.17 -8.09
#